data_AF-F5YKW9-F1
#
_entry.id   AF-F5YKW9-F1
#
_cell.length_a   1.000
_cell.length_b   1.000
_cell.length_c   1.000
_cell.angle_alpha   90.00
_cell.angle_beta   90.00
_cell.angle_gamma   90.00
#
_symmetry.space_group_name_H-M   'P 1'
#
loop_
_entity.id
_entity.type
_entity.pdbx_description
1 polymer ?
#
loop_
_entity_poly.entity_id
_entity_poly.type
_entity_poly.pdbx_seq_one_letter_code
_entity_poly.pdbx_strand_id
1 'polypeptide(L)'
;MKYESKILDCRGCSYFEKCISSKSKKKNYRTLYIPVSDYAENLAEKMRAKIDNPKYKKIYSRRMQIIEPVFANITYCKGISRFTMRSKAKNDIQRLLYCIMHNIGKCFMAAKVKHAV
;
A
#
# COMPACT_ATOMS: atom_id res chain seq x y z
N MET A 1 16.77 5.87 -11.29
CA MET A 1 16.73 4.71 -12.21
C MET A 1 15.97 5.09 -13.46
N LYS A 2 16.50 4.75 -14.65
CA LYS A 2 15.85 5.03 -15.93
C LYS A 2 15.14 3.75 -16.39
N TYR A 3 13.81 3.79 -16.50
CA TYR A 3 13.05 2.72 -17.12
C TYR A 3 12.77 3.08 -18.58
N GLU A 4 13.12 2.17 -19.48
CA GLU A 4 12.82 2.27 -20.91
C GLU A 4 11.87 1.13 -21.30
N SER A 5 10.72 1.49 -21.85
CA SER A 5 9.79 0.50 -22.41
C SER A 5 10.33 -0.08 -23.71
N LYS A 6 9.99 -1.35 -24.00
CA LYS A 6 10.28 -1.93 -25.32
C LYS A 6 9.35 -1.30 -26.35
N ILE A 7 9.84 -1.12 -27.57
CA ILE A 7 9.07 -0.53 -28.68
C ILE A 7 7.79 -1.33 -28.96
N LEU A 8 7.85 -2.66 -28.83
CA LEU A 8 6.72 -3.57 -29.04
C LEU A 8 5.57 -3.29 -28.07
N ASP A 9 5.88 -2.97 -26.81
CA ASP A 9 4.88 -2.71 -25.75
C ASP A 9 4.11 -1.42 -26.04
N CYS A 10 4.74 -0.43 -26.67
CA CYS A 10 4.11 0.84 -27.00
C CYS A 10 3.34 0.81 -28.33
N ARG A 11 3.78 0.02 -29.33
CA ARG A 11 3.22 0.03 -30.70
C ARG A 11 1.73 -0.39 -30.75
N GLY A 12 1.28 -1.24 -29.83
CA GLY A 12 -0.12 -1.69 -29.73
C GLY A 12 -0.93 -1.06 -28.59
N CYS A 13 -0.39 -0.03 -27.93
CA CYS A 13 -1.03 0.54 -26.74
C CYS A 13 -2.17 1.50 -27.10
N SER A 14 -3.37 1.27 -26.56
CA SER A 14 -4.55 2.13 -26.75
C SER A 14 -4.37 3.56 -26.23
N TYR A 15 -3.35 3.80 -25.39
CA TYR A 15 -3.01 5.12 -24.86
C TYR A 15 -1.82 5.78 -25.55
N PHE A 16 -1.27 5.20 -26.62
CA PHE A 16 -0.04 5.67 -27.27
C PHE A 16 -0.06 7.18 -27.57
N GLU A 17 -1.11 7.66 -28.25
CA GLU A 17 -1.28 9.08 -28.62
C GLU A 17 -1.32 10.04 -27.42
N LYS A 18 -1.86 9.58 -26.28
CA LYS A 18 -1.91 10.38 -25.03
C LYS A 18 -0.60 10.31 -24.26
N CYS A 19 0.15 9.22 -24.42
CA CYS A 19 1.33 8.89 -23.62
C CYS A 19 2.62 9.43 -24.23
N ILE A 20 2.74 9.38 -25.57
CA ILE A 20 3.89 9.85 -26.34
C ILE A 20 3.46 11.07 -27.13
N SER A 21 3.80 12.25 -26.61
CA SER A 21 3.44 13.54 -27.24
C SER A 21 4.23 13.83 -28.52
N SER A 22 5.42 13.23 -28.71
CA SER A 22 6.25 13.43 -29.89
C SER A 22 5.91 12.43 -31.00
N LYS A 23 5.50 12.93 -32.16
CA LYS A 23 5.22 12.13 -33.36
C LYS A 23 6.47 11.75 -34.17
N SER A 24 7.67 11.96 -33.63
CA SER A 24 8.91 11.66 -34.33
C SER A 24 9.21 10.16 -34.30
N LYS A 25 9.46 9.55 -35.48
CA LYS A 25 9.75 8.10 -35.64
C LYS A 25 10.92 7.59 -34.78
N LYS A 26 11.75 8.48 -34.22
CA LYS A 26 12.93 8.13 -33.41
C LYS A 26 12.62 7.84 -31.94
N LYS A 27 11.46 8.23 -31.38
CA LYS A 27 11.11 8.02 -29.96
C LYS A 27 9.69 7.46 -29.78
N ASN A 28 9.44 6.27 -30.32
CA ASN A 28 8.16 5.56 -30.22
C ASN A 28 8.02 4.71 -28.95
N TYR A 29 8.73 5.05 -27.88
CA TYR A 29 8.68 4.34 -26.61
C TYR A 29 8.80 5.36 -25.46
N ARG A 30 8.20 5.04 -24.33
CA ARG A 30 8.25 5.91 -23.15
C ARG A 30 9.48 5.61 -22.31
N THR A 31 10.17 6.67 -21.93
CA THR A 31 11.18 6.65 -20.88
C THR A 31 10.58 7.25 -19.62
N LEU A 32 10.71 6.54 -18.49
CA LEU A 32 10.38 7.08 -17.18
C LEU A 32 11.67 7.25 -16.40
N TYR A 33 11.95 8.50 -16.01
CA TYR A 33 12.91 8.77 -14.97
C TYR A 33 12.20 8.56 -13.65
N ILE A 34 12.46 7.41 -13.04
CA ILE A 34 11.98 7.14 -11.69
C ILE A 34 13.04 7.78 -10.79
N PRO A 35 12.70 8.87 -10.07
CA PRO A 35 13.56 9.38 -9.02
C PRO A 35 13.63 8.29 -7.97
N VAL A 36 14.64 7.44 -8.09
CA VAL A 36 15.09 6.64 -6.95
C VAL A 36 15.82 7.68 -6.14
N SER A 37 15.20 8.09 -5.04
CA SER A 37 15.86 8.99 -4.12
C SER A 37 17.22 8.42 -3.76
N ASP A 38 18.25 9.27 -3.80
CA ASP A 38 19.60 8.94 -3.29
C ASP A 38 19.60 8.82 -1.75
N TYR A 39 18.49 8.40 -1.14
CA TYR A 39 18.55 7.97 0.24
C TYR A 39 19.53 6.80 0.28
N ALA A 40 20.58 6.96 1.08
CA ALA A 40 21.61 5.94 1.31
C ALA A 40 21.03 4.57 1.68
N GLU A 41 19.74 4.52 2.09
CA GLU A 41 19.06 3.29 2.45
C GLU A 41 17.63 3.21 1.88
N ASN A 42 17.41 2.20 1.05
CA ASN A 42 16.08 1.82 0.60
C ASN A 42 15.37 0.97 1.69
N LEU A 43 14.44 1.58 2.42
CA LEU A 43 13.69 0.90 3.48
C LEU A 43 12.91 -0.33 2.98
N ALA A 44 12.47 -0.34 1.72
CA ALA A 44 11.78 -1.48 1.14
C ALA A 44 12.73 -2.66 0.89
N GLU A 45 13.98 -2.39 0.52
CA GLU A 45 15.03 -3.42 0.40
C GLU A 45 15.41 -3.97 1.77
N LYS A 46 15.57 -3.11 2.78
CA LYS A 46 15.78 -3.54 4.17
C LYS A 46 14.66 -4.45 4.67
N MET A 47 13.41 -4.09 4.39
CA MET A 47 12.27 -4.92 4.77
C MET A 47 12.22 -6.24 4.00
N ARG A 48 12.58 -6.26 2.72
CA ARG A 48 12.72 -7.51 1.94
C ARG A 48 13.77 -8.42 2.56
N ALA A 49 15.01 -7.93 2.73
CA ALA A 49 16.08 -8.69 3.35
C ALA A 49 15.72 -9.21 4.75
N LYS A 50 14.99 -8.41 5.54
CA LYS A 50 14.49 -8.83 6.85
C LYS A 50 13.46 -9.97 6.73
N ILE A 51 12.52 -9.90 5.79
CA ILE A 51 11.49 -10.92 5.59
C ILE A 51 12.07 -12.22 5.01
N ASP A 52 13.11 -12.13 4.20
CA ASP A 52 13.77 -13.30 3.59
C ASP A 52 14.42 -14.22 4.62
N ASN A 53 14.82 -13.67 5.78
CA ASN A 53 15.29 -14.47 6.90
C ASN A 53 14.17 -15.41 7.42
N PRO A 54 14.41 -16.73 7.53
CA PRO A 54 13.38 -17.71 7.91
C PRO A 54 12.66 -17.41 9.22
N LYS A 55 13.38 -16.88 10.21
CA LYS A 55 12.82 -16.50 11.52
C LYS A 55 11.78 -15.40 11.38
N TYR A 56 12.11 -14.34 10.65
CA TYR A 56 11.21 -13.20 10.44
C TYR A 56 10.10 -13.54 9.44
N LYS A 57 10.35 -14.39 8.44
CA LYS A 57 9.32 -14.92 7.53
C LYS A 57 8.19 -15.60 8.30
N LYS A 58 8.52 -16.44 9.28
CA LYS A 58 7.53 -17.13 10.13
C LYS A 58 6.74 -16.18 11.01
N ILE A 59 7.32 -15.07 11.46
CA ILE A 59 6.60 -14.04 12.21
C ILE A 59 5.69 -13.24 11.27
N TYR A 60 6.22 -12.85 10.10
CA TYR A 60 5.52 -12.03 9.12
C TYR A 60 4.31 -12.75 8.53
N SER A 61 4.35 -14.08 8.36
CA SER A 61 3.21 -14.86 7.87
C SER A 61 1.96 -14.73 8.74
N ARG A 62 2.12 -14.45 10.05
CA ARG A 62 1.00 -14.22 10.98
C ARG A 62 0.23 -12.93 10.71
N ARG A 63 0.80 -12.02 9.90
CA ARG A 63 0.14 -10.75 9.52
C ARG A 63 -1.23 -10.99 8.91
N MET A 64 -1.40 -12.05 8.12
CA MET A 64 -2.69 -12.39 7.52
C MET A 64 -3.79 -12.63 8.58
N GLN A 65 -3.43 -13.21 9.72
CA GLN A 65 -4.37 -13.50 10.81
C GLN A 65 -4.51 -12.32 11.79
N ILE A 66 -3.44 -11.56 12.01
CA ILE A 66 -3.41 -10.52 13.04
C ILE A 66 -3.89 -9.17 12.48
N ILE A 67 -3.44 -8.81 11.29
CA ILE A 67 -3.54 -7.45 10.75
C ILE A 67 -4.67 -7.32 9.73
N GLU A 68 -4.85 -8.30 8.84
CA GLU A 68 -5.90 -8.22 7.81
C GLU A 68 -7.32 -8.12 8.40
N PRO A 69 -7.70 -8.81 9.49
CA PRO A 69 -9.01 -8.62 10.11
C PRO A 69 -9.23 -7.21 10.66
N VAL A 70 -8.17 -6.54 11.13
CA VAL A 70 -8.24 -5.14 11.59
C VAL A 70 -8.58 -4.24 10.41
N PHE A 71 -7.88 -4.39 9.29
CA PHE A 71 -8.13 -3.63 8.07
C PHE A 71 -9.50 -3.94 7.47
N ALA A 72 -9.91 -5.22 7.44
CA ALA A 72 -11.23 -5.62 6.96
C ALA A 72 -12.35 -4.99 7.80
N ASN A 73 -12.22 -4.99 9.13
CA ASN A 73 -13.19 -4.33 10.01
C ASN A 73 -13.28 -2.83 9.70
N ILE A 74 -12.14 -2.14 9.67
CA ILE A 74 -12.10 -0.68 9.44
C ILE A 74 -12.63 -0.33 8.03
N THR A 75 -12.19 -1.03 6.99
CA THR A 75 -12.50 -0.66 5.60
C THR A 75 -13.86 -1.17 5.13
N TYR A 76 -14.16 -2.45 5.37
CA TYR A 76 -15.38 -3.10 4.88
C TYR A 76 -16.54 -2.99 5.89
N CYS A 77 -16.31 -3.35 7.16
CA CYS A 77 -17.39 -3.32 8.15
C CYS A 77 -17.74 -1.90 8.64
N LYS A 78 -16.75 -1.00 8.68
CA LYS A 78 -16.92 0.40 9.13
C LYS A 78 -16.89 1.42 8.00
N GLY A 79 -16.59 0.99 6.76
CA GLY A 79 -16.81 1.77 5.55
C GLY A 79 -15.78 2.85 5.22
N ILE A 80 -14.64 2.95 5.93
CA ILE A 80 -13.59 3.92 5.57
C ILE A 80 -12.62 3.35 4.54
N SER A 81 -13.05 3.31 3.27
CA SER A 81 -12.20 2.93 2.14
C SER A 81 -11.38 4.09 1.56
N ARG A 82 -11.70 5.32 1.96
CA ARG A 82 -11.02 6.56 1.54
C ARG A 82 -11.05 7.60 2.65
N PHE A 83 -10.02 8.44 2.70
CA PHE A 83 -10.02 9.59 3.58
C PHE A 83 -10.97 10.67 3.07
N THR A 84 -11.71 11.29 3.99
CA THR A 84 -12.71 12.32 3.64
C THR A 84 -12.19 13.74 3.89
N MET A 85 -11.06 13.90 4.60
CA MET A 85 -10.51 15.19 4.96
C MET A 85 -9.37 15.60 4.02
N ARG A 86 -9.20 16.92 3.81
CA ARG A 86 -8.09 17.49 3.04
C ARG A 86 -7.03 18.08 3.97
N SER A 87 -6.23 17.22 4.58
CA SER A 87 -4.87 17.49 5.06
C SER A 87 -4.31 16.23 5.72
N LYS A 88 -2.98 16.12 5.81
CA LYS A 88 -2.34 15.00 6.53
C LYS A 88 -2.80 14.94 7.99
N ALA A 89 -2.74 16.06 8.71
CA ALA A 89 -3.11 16.11 10.12
C ALA A 89 -4.56 15.65 10.37
N LYS A 90 -5.51 16.08 9.52
CA LYS A 90 -6.92 15.68 9.65
C LYS A 90 -7.12 14.19 9.32
N ASN A 91 -6.43 13.69 8.30
CA ASN A 91 -6.48 12.27 7.93
C ASN A 91 -5.85 11.36 9.00
N ASP A 92 -4.78 11.83 9.65
CA ASP A 92 -4.15 11.11 10.77
C ASP A 92 -5.12 10.99 11.96
N ILE A 93 -5.79 12.09 12.33
CA ILE A 93 -6.85 12.08 13.37
C ILE A 93 -7.98 11.14 12.97
N GLN A 94 -8.48 11.24 11.73
CA GLN A 94 -9.54 10.37 11.22
C GLN A 94 -9.14 8.90 11.37
N ARG A 95 -7.95 8.52 10.90
CA ARG A 95 -7.46 7.14 11.01
C ARG A 95 -7.36 6.67 12.47
N LEU A 96 -6.85 7.52 13.37
CA LEU A 96 -6.71 7.19 14.79
C LEU A 96 -8.06 6.94 15.46
N LEU A 97 -9.09 7.75 15.16
CA LEU A 97 -10.44 7.55 15.68
C LEU A 97 -11.02 6.19 15.26
N TYR A 98 -10.82 5.77 14.00
CA TYR A 98 -11.25 4.45 13.56
C TYR A 98 -10.49 3.32 14.25
N CYS A 99 -9.18 3.47 14.50
CA CYS A 99 -8.41 2.52 15.28
C CYS A 99 -8.91 2.41 16.72
N ILE A 100 -9.24 3.53 17.37
CA ILE A 100 -9.80 3.56 18.73
C ILE A 100 -11.15 2.82 18.76
N MET A 101 -12.06 3.15 17.84
CA MET A 101 -13.36 2.47 17.74
C MET A 101 -13.19 0.95 17.53
N HIS A 102 -12.27 0.53 16.66
CA HIS A 102 -11.97 -0.89 16.46
C HIS A 102 -11.48 -1.56 17.76
N ASN A 103 -10.56 -0.91 18.48
CA ASN A 103 -10.01 -1.43 19.72
C ASN A 103 -11.06 -1.52 20.84
N ILE A 104 -11.94 -0.52 20.96
CA ILE A 104 -13.08 -0.56 21.89
C ILE A 104 -13.97 -1.78 21.59
N GLY A 105 -14.27 -2.02 20.31
CA GLY A 105 -15.01 -3.21 19.88
C GLY A 105 -14.33 -4.52 20.29
N LYS A 106 -13.00 -4.60 20.14
CA LYS A 106 -12.23 -5.77 20.62
C LYS A 106 -12.31 -5.96 22.13
N CYS A 107 -12.18 -4.88 22.91
CA CYS A 107 -12.29 -4.94 24.37
C CYS A 107 -13.67 -5.43 24.81
N PHE A 108 -14.73 -4.93 24.19
CA PHE A 108 -16.10 -5.35 24.48
C PHE A 108 -16.33 -6.83 24.18
N MET A 109 -15.87 -7.32 23.02
CA MET A 109 -15.97 -8.74 22.65
C MET A 109 -15.17 -9.62 23.61
N ALA A 110 -13.96 -9.20 24.00
CA ALA A 110 -13.16 -9.92 24.98
C ALA A 110 -13.83 -9.99 26.36
N ALA A 111 -14.49 -8.91 26.80
CA ALA A 111 -15.26 -8.91 28.04
C ALA A 111 -16.45 -9.87 27.97
N LYS A 112 -17.21 -9.88 26.86
CA LYS A 112 -18.32 -10.83 26.66
C LYS A 112 -17.89 -12.29 26.75
N VAL A 113 -16.76 -12.65 26.14
CA VAL A 113 -16.23 -14.02 26.20
C VAL A 113 -15.87 -14.42 27.64
N LYS A 114 -15.33 -13.49 28.44
CA LYS A 114 -14.99 -13.76 29.84
C LYS A 114 -16.19 -13.95 30.77
N HIS A 115 -17.35 -13.40 30.42
CA HIS A 115 -18.58 -13.52 31.20
C HIS A 115 -19.53 -14.61 30.68
N ALA A 116 -19.20 -15.25 29.56
CA ALA A 116 -19.97 -16.35 28.96
C ALA A 116 -19.34 -17.73 29.25
N VAL A 117 -18.29 -17.76 30.06
CA VAL A 117 -17.64 -18.94 30.66
C VAL A 117 -17.87 -18.86 32.16
#